data_AF-A0A1H3UI96-F1
#
_entry.id   AF-A0A1H3UI96-F1
#
_cell.length_a   1.000
_cell.length_b   1.000
_cell.length_c   1.000
_cell.angle_alpha   90.00
_cell.angle_beta   90.00
_cell.angle_gamma   90.00
#
_symmetry.space_group_name_H-M   'P 1'
#
loop_
_entity.id
_entity.type
_entity.pdbx_description
1 polymer ?
#
loop_
_entity_poly.entity_id
_entity_poly.type
_entity_poly.pdbx_seq_one_letter_code
_entity_poly.pdbx_strand_id
1 'polypeptide(L)'
;MACPICQNVEAIEDLSFGGGKRFYCLLCGGFFKISSTLNRLAEGKSYDVERTRERLEAKREAKKQEPQDPDIPGDLEPVLGFVDKDLLIDTHCGCLEGDAKRSVISKKR
;
A
#
# COMPACT_ATOMS: atom_id res chain seq x y z
N MET A 1 8.89 -12.15 2.80
CA MET A 1 7.75 -11.82 1.91
C MET A 1 7.88 -10.34 1.59
N ALA A 2 7.61 -9.87 0.37
CA ALA A 2 7.80 -8.45 0.06
C ALA A 2 6.72 -7.57 0.73
N CYS A 3 7.06 -6.32 1.05
CA CYS A 3 6.10 -5.33 1.55
C CYS A 3 4.99 -5.13 0.51
N PRO A 4 3.70 -5.23 0.87
CA PRO A 4 2.62 -5.02 -0.09
C PRO A 4 2.56 -3.57 -0.61
N ILE A 5 3.17 -2.62 0.11
CA ILE A 5 3.17 -1.19 -0.28
C ILE A 5 4.32 -0.90 -1.23
N CYS A 6 5.57 -1.02 -0.76
CA CYS A 6 6.76 -0.63 -1.52
C CYS A 6 7.55 -1.79 -2.14
N GLN A 7 7.03 -3.02 -2.05
CA GLN A 7 7.69 -4.24 -2.54
C GLN A 7 9.07 -4.52 -1.94
N ASN A 8 9.43 -3.88 -0.82
CA ASN A 8 10.68 -4.16 -0.14
C ASN A 8 10.72 -5.63 0.33
N VAL A 9 11.73 -6.37 -0.14
CA VAL A 9 11.93 -7.78 0.15
C VAL A 9 12.32 -8.05 1.61
N GLU A 10 12.85 -7.03 2.30
CA GLU A 10 13.25 -7.10 3.71
C GLU A 10 12.06 -6.94 4.68
N ALA A 11 10.84 -6.79 4.15
CA ALA A 11 9.66 -6.66 5.01
C ALA A 11 9.28 -8.00 5.67
N ILE A 12 8.75 -7.89 6.89
CA ILE A 12 8.34 -9.04 7.70
C ILE A 12 6.83 -8.96 7.92
N GLU A 13 6.13 -10.02 7.55
CA GLU A 13 4.70 -10.19 7.87
C GLU A 13 4.58 -10.86 9.25
N ASP A 14 3.80 -10.24 10.13
CA ASP A 14 3.45 -10.76 11.45
C ASP A 14 1.99 -11.24 11.39
N LEU A 15 1.80 -12.57 11.36
CA LEU A 15 0.49 -13.24 11.27
C LEU A 15 -0.20 -13.38 12.64
N SER A 16 0.37 -12.78 13.68
CA SER A 16 -0.08 -12.86 15.08
C SER A 16 -1.45 -12.22 15.35
N PHE A 17 -2.04 -11.52 14.37
CA PHE A 17 -3.24 -10.69 14.56
C PHE A 17 -4.44 -11.24 13.77
N GLY A 18 -5.50 -11.67 14.47
CA GLY A 18 -6.67 -12.33 13.86
C GLY A 18 -7.62 -11.44 13.04
N GLY A 19 -7.39 -10.12 12.98
CA GLY A 19 -8.29 -9.15 12.32
C GLY A 19 -7.75 -8.48 11.05
N GLY A 20 -6.52 -8.79 10.65
CA GLY A 20 -5.82 -8.15 9.53
C GLY A 20 -4.38 -8.61 9.44
N LYS A 21 -3.61 -8.00 8.54
CA LYS A 21 -2.18 -8.30 8.39
C LYS A 21 -1.35 -7.22 9.05
N ARG A 22 -0.35 -7.60 9.84
CA ARG A 22 0.64 -6.69 10.39
C ARG A 22 1.95 -6.85 9.62
N PHE A 23 2.55 -5.73 9.26
CA PHE A 23 3.79 -5.71 8.50
C PHE A 23 4.80 -4.79 9.17
N TYR A 24 6.06 -5.19 9.12
CA TYR A 24 7.21 -4.35 9.43
C TYR A 24 7.98 -4.03 8.15
N CYS A 25 8.10 -2.74 7.81
CA CYS A 25 8.92 -2.30 6.69
C CYS A 25 9.58 -0.95 7.01
N LEU A 26 10.90 -0.93 7.20
CA LEU A 26 11.65 0.28 7.53
C LEU A 26 11.39 1.43 6.54
N LEU A 27 11.26 1.15 5.24
CA LEU A 27 11.02 2.17 4.21
C LEU A 27 9.62 2.82 4.30
N CYS A 28 8.60 2.04 4.66
CA CYS A 28 7.24 2.54 4.86
C CYS A 28 7.03 3.15 6.26
N GLY A 29 8.02 3.03 7.15
CA GLY A 29 8.00 3.59 8.49
C GLY A 29 8.07 2.56 9.63
N GLY A 30 8.32 1.28 9.39
CA GLY A 30 8.35 0.25 10.44
C GLY A 30 7.03 -0.50 10.54
N PHE A 31 6.49 -0.68 11.75
CA PHE A 31 5.27 -1.46 11.94
C PHE A 31 4.01 -0.71 11.51
N PHE A 32 3.11 -1.41 10.83
CA PHE A 32 1.77 -0.96 10.47
C PHE A 32 0.80 -2.13 10.27
N LYS A 33 -0.50 -1.85 10.31
CA LYS A 33 -1.56 -2.85 10.12
C LYS A 33 -2.38 -2.53 8.87
N ILE A 34 -2.78 -3.56 8.15
CA ILE A 34 -3.77 -3.49 7.07
C ILE A 34 -4.99 -4.29 7.52
N SER A 35 -6.14 -3.60 7.62
CA SER A 35 -7.40 -4.26 7.95
C SER A 35 -7.76 -5.33 6.91
N SER A 36 -8.40 -6.41 7.33
CA SER A 36 -8.84 -7.48 6.42
C SER A 36 -9.71 -6.95 5.27
N THR A 37 -10.54 -5.94 5.55
CA THR A 37 -11.39 -5.28 4.55
C THR A 37 -10.56 -4.57 3.48
N LEU A 38 -9.57 -3.75 3.89
CA LEU A 38 -8.71 -3.06 2.92
C LEU A 38 -7.81 -4.05 2.17
N ASN A 39 -7.31 -5.09 2.85
CA ASN A 39 -6.52 -6.14 2.22
C ASN A 39 -7.30 -6.87 1.11
N ARG A 40 -8.61 -7.11 1.31
CA ARG A 40 -9.49 -7.66 0.26
C ARG A 40 -9.66 -6.71 -0.92
N LEU A 41 -9.74 -5.39 -0.66
CA LEU A 41 -9.85 -4.39 -1.73
C LEU A 41 -8.55 -4.22 -2.52
N ALA A 42 -7.40 -4.53 -1.91
CA ALA A 42 -6.10 -4.48 -2.55
C ALA A 42 -5.88 -5.63 -3.54
N GLU A 43 -6.72 -6.67 -3.55
CA GLU A 43 -6.61 -7.79 -4.48
C GLU A 43 -6.73 -7.29 -5.94
N GLY A 44 -5.65 -7.38 -6.71
CA GLY A 44 -5.58 -6.88 -8.09
C GLY A 44 -5.20 -5.40 -8.24
N LYS A 45 -4.97 -4.68 -7.13
CA LYS A 45 -4.52 -3.29 -7.09
C LYS A 45 -3.16 -3.18 -6.42
N SER A 46 -2.49 -2.06 -6.63
CA SER A 46 -1.24 -1.73 -5.93
C SER A 46 -1.44 -0.52 -5.03
N TYR A 47 -0.61 -0.38 -4.01
CA TYR A 47 -0.63 0.83 -3.17
C TYR A 47 0.18 1.93 -3.83
N ASP A 48 -0.34 3.16 -3.81
CA ASP A 48 0.44 4.36 -4.07
C ASP A 48 1.43 4.54 -2.91
N VAL A 49 2.71 4.28 -3.18
CA VAL A 49 3.75 4.22 -2.16
C VAL A 49 3.86 5.53 -1.39
N GLU A 50 3.91 6.65 -2.09
CA GLU A 50 4.18 7.95 -1.48
C GLU A 50 2.97 8.42 -0.66
N ARG A 51 1.76 8.32 -1.22
CA ARG A 51 0.53 8.68 -0.49
C ARG A 51 0.29 7.76 0.70
N THR A 52 0.64 6.48 0.58
CA THR A 52 0.50 5.53 1.69
C THR A 52 1.47 5.86 2.82
N ARG A 53 2.72 6.24 2.51
CA ARG A 53 3.71 6.63 3.51
C ARG A 53 3.27 7.87 4.28
N GLU A 54 2.82 8.91 3.57
CA GLU A 54 2.29 10.12 4.18
C GLU A 54 1.11 9.81 5.11
N ARG A 55 0.17 8.95 4.67
CA ARG A 55 -0.98 8.55 5.48
C ARG A 55 -0.58 7.78 6.74
N LEU A 56 0.40 6.87 6.63
CA LEU A 56 0.91 6.11 7.77
C LEU A 56 1.61 7.01 8.80
N GLU A 57 2.36 8.00 8.34
CA GLU A 57 3.02 8.99 9.19
C GLU A 57 1.99 9.86 9.93
N ALA A 58 1.05 10.46 9.20
CA ALA A 58 -0.01 11.29 9.78
C ALA A 58 -0.83 10.55 10.84
N LYS A 59 -1.16 9.27 10.60
CA LYS A 59 -1.90 8.44 11.58
C LYS A 59 -1.10 8.18 12.86
N ARG A 60 0.23 8.06 12.77
CA ARG A 60 1.07 7.91 13.97
C ARG A 60 1.16 9.20 14.75
N GLU A 61 1.34 10.32 14.05
CA GLU A 61 1.40 11.63 14.70
C GLU A 61 0.08 11.96 15.41
N ALA A 62 -1.06 11.62 14.81
CA ALA A 62 -2.37 11.73 15.45
C ALA A 62 -2.45 10.87 16.73
N LYS A 63 -2.06 9.58 16.64
CA LYS A 63 -2.03 8.68 17.81
C LYS A 63 -1.10 9.15 18.92
N LYS A 64 0.04 9.78 18.59
CA LYS A 64 0.96 10.35 19.60
C LYS A 64 0.36 11.53 20.36
N GLN A 65 -0.56 12.27 19.73
CA GLN A 65 -1.23 13.43 20.32
C GLN A 65 -2.47 13.05 21.14
N GLU A 66 -3.08 11.90 20.86
CA GLU A 66 -4.14 11.36 21.71
C GLU A 66 -3.60 11.05 23.12
N PRO A 67 -4.35 11.40 24.18
CA PRO A 67 -3.99 11.01 25.54
C PRO A 67 -3.93 9.48 25.60
N GLN A 68 -2.73 8.94 25.69
CA GLN A 68 -2.51 7.50 25.87
C GLN A 68 -2.98 7.17 27.28
N ASP A 69 -4.03 6.35 27.38
CA ASP A 69 -4.50 5.85 28.66
C ASP A 69 -3.37 5.01 29.29
N PRO A 70 -2.85 5.36 30.47
CA PRO A 70 -1.65 4.73 31.02
C PRO A 70 -1.84 3.24 31.34
N ASP A 71 -3.08 2.76 31.44
CA ASP A 71 -3.41 1.35 31.68
C ASP A 71 -3.45 0.51 30.39
N ILE A 72 -3.47 1.15 29.22
CA ILE A 72 -3.50 0.48 27.92
C ILE A 72 -2.13 0.67 27.27
N PRO A 73 -1.35 -0.41 27.03
CA PRO A 73 -0.15 -0.33 26.21
C PRO A 73 -0.53 0.29 24.86
N GLY A 74 -0.10 1.53 24.65
CA GLY A 74 -0.41 2.30 23.46
C GLY A 74 0.14 1.59 22.24
N ASP A 75 -0.70 0.83 21.55
CA ASP A 75 -0.35 0.27 20.26
C ASP A 75 -0.33 1.42 19.24
N LEU A 76 0.86 2.01 19.10
CA LEU A 76 1.17 3.16 18.23
C LEU A 76 1.13 2.79 16.73
N GLU A 77 0.77 1.55 16.40
CA GLU A 77 0.82 1.06 15.03
C GLU A 77 -0.33 1.66 14.23
N PRO A 78 -0.03 2.40 13.15
CA PRO A 78 -1.08 2.94 12.30
C PRO A 78 -1.82 1.80 11.60
N VAL A 79 -3.12 1.95 11.46
CA VAL A 79 -3.98 0.99 10.78
C VAL A 79 -4.52 1.60 9.49
N LEU A 80 -4.29 0.93 8.36
CA LEU A 80 -4.94 1.22 7.08
C LEU A 80 -6.25 0.44 6.99
N GLY A 81 -7.34 1.20 6.92
CA GLY A 81 -8.72 0.74 6.96
C GLY A 81 -9.43 0.92 5.62
N PHE A 82 -10.70 0.54 5.56
CA PHE A 82 -11.55 0.75 4.39
C PHE A 82 -11.56 2.21 3.88
N VAL A 83 -11.40 3.18 4.79
CA VAL A 83 -11.35 4.61 4.46
C VAL A 83 -10.14 5.00 3.61
N ASP A 84 -9.08 4.19 3.63
CA ASP A 84 -7.83 4.43 2.89
C ASP A 84 -7.82 3.72 1.53
N LYS A 85 -8.99 3.29 1.02
CA LYS A 85 -9.10 2.65 -0.30
C LYS A 85 -8.64 3.55 -1.45
N ASP A 86 -8.57 4.86 -1.23
CA ASP A 86 -8.07 5.84 -2.21
C ASP A 86 -6.55 5.75 -2.44
N LEU A 87 -5.84 5.01 -1.58
CA LEU A 87 -4.43 4.68 -1.75
C LEU A 87 -4.21 3.53 -2.75
N LEU A 88 -5.27 2.79 -3.08
CA LEU A 88 -5.18 1.65 -4.01
C LEU A 88 -5.32 2.16 -5.44
N ILE A 89 -4.23 2.05 -6.19
CA ILE A 89 -4.15 2.37 -7.61
C ILE A 89 -4.30 1.10 -8.45
N ASP A 90 -5.01 1.20 -9.57
CA ASP A 90 -5.09 0.10 -10.52
C ASP A 90 -3.73 -0.07 -11.20
N THR A 91 -3.15 -1.26 -11.03
CA THR A 91 -1.90 -1.66 -11.70
C THR A 91 -2.07 -1.85 -13.21
N HIS A 92 -3.30 -1.74 -13.71
CA HIS A 92 -3.64 -1.70 -15.12
C HIS A 92 -3.27 -0.32 -15.72
N CYS A 93 -1.98 0.01 -15.73
CA CYS A 93 -1.47 0.87 -16.78
C CYS A 93 -1.62 0.06 -18.08
N GLY A 94 -2.51 0.51 -18.96
CA GLY A 94 -2.75 -0.13 -20.25
C GLY A 94 -1.42 -0.38 -20.96
N CYS A 95 -1.14 -1.65 -21.22
CA CYS A 95 -0.20 -2.06 -22.23
C CYS A 95 -0.51 -1.29 -23.52
N LEU A 96 0.48 -0.59 -24.06
CA LEU A 96 0.73 -0.40 -25.49
C LEU A 96 -0.47 -0.72 -26.39
N GLU A 97 -1.31 0.28 -26.68
CA GLU A 97 -2.17 0.21 -27.85
C GLU A 97 -1.29 0.21 -29.11
N GLY A 98 -0.89 -1.00 -29.53
CA GLY A 98 -0.84 -1.38 -30.94
C GLY A 98 0.11 -0.63 -31.87
N ASP A 99 1.42 -0.74 -31.66
CA ASP A 99 2.38 -0.69 -32.77
C ASP A 99 2.25 -1.97 -33.62
N ALA A 100 1.18 -2.05 -34.43
CA ALA A 100 1.06 -3.08 -35.44
C ALA A 100 0.27 -2.59 -36.67
N LYS A 101 1.04 -2.46 -37.78
CA LYS A 101 0.65 -2.28 -39.19
C LYS A 101 0.53 -0.80 -39.60
N ARG A 102 1.24 -0.29 -40.62
CA ARG A 102 1.53 -0.90 -41.91
C ARG A 102 2.63 -0.12 -42.66
N SER A 103 3.70 -0.83 -43.02
CA SER A 103 4.63 -0.44 -44.08
C SER A 103 3.86 -0.24 -45.39
N VAL A 104 3.90 0.97 -45.95
CA VAL A 104 3.60 1.19 -47.38
C VAL A 104 4.67 2.13 -47.95
N ILE A 105 5.80 1.53 -48.31
CA ILE A 105 6.67 2.08 -49.35
C ILE A 105 5.86 2.04 -50.65
N SER A 106 5.25 3.16 -51.04
CA SER A 106 4.72 3.33 -52.39
C SER A 106 5.65 4.24 -53.18
N LYS A 107 6.55 3.61 -53.92
CA LYS A 107 7.20 4.19 -55.11
C LYS A 107 6.14 4.76 -56.05
N LYS A 108 6.34 6.00 -56.50
CA LYS A 108 5.94 6.56 -57.82
C LYS A 108 6.95 7.70 -58.06
N ARG A 109 7.98 7.54 -58.90
CA ARG A 109 7.97 7.66 -60.36
C ARG A 109 7.02 8.75 -60.85
#